data_AF-A0A242LAM1-F1
#
_entry.id   AF-A0A242LAM1-F1
#
_cell.length_a   1.000
_cell.length_b   1.000
_cell.length_c   1.000
_cell.angle_alpha   90.00
_cell.angle_beta   90.00
_cell.angle_gamma   90.00
#
_symmetry.space_group_name_H-M   'P 1'
#
loop_
_entity.id
_entity.type
_entity.pdbx_description
1 polymer ?
#
loop_
_entity_poly.entity_id
_entity_poly.type
_entity_poly.pdbx_seq_one_letter_code
_entity_poly.pdbx_strand_id
1 'polypeptide(L)' 'MVRKAFDTWKIEITGYNRTVPYYVQCDCGKLAQKKYQQSYFECGACKRKYVLQQGQYVELKN' A
#
# COMPACT_ATOMS: atom_id res chain seq x y z
N MET A 1 -13.30 4.35 -0.17
CA MET A 1 -12.32 5.42 -0.51
C MET A 1 -11.10 4.75 -1.13
N VAL A 2 -10.55 5.29 -2.22
CA VAL A 2 -9.33 4.73 -2.83
C VAL A 2 -8.15 5.00 -1.90
N ARG A 3 -7.45 3.95 -1.49
CA ARG A 3 -6.33 4.01 -0.56
C ARG A 3 -5.09 4.58 -1.27
N LYS A 4 -4.42 5.54 -0.64
CA LYS A 4 -3.24 6.20 -1.19
C LYS A 4 -2.06 5.25 -1.29
N ALA A 5 -1.25 5.44 -2.33
CA ALA A 5 -0.01 4.74 -2.58
C ALA A 5 1.17 5.72 -2.58
N PHE A 6 2.35 5.22 -2.22
CA PHE A 6 3.56 6.03 -2.13
C PHE A 6 4.75 5.26 -2.70
N ASP A 7 5.73 6.01 -3.21
CA ASP A 7 6.98 5.46 -3.72
C ASP A 7 7.98 5.11 -2.59
N THR A 8 9.21 4.71 -2.96
CA THR A 8 10.29 4.40 -2.00
C THR A 8 10.66 5.58 -1.09
N TRP A 9 10.40 6.81 -1.54
CA TRP A 9 10.70 8.06 -0.83
C TRP A 9 9.51 8.57 -0.01
N LYS A 10 8.41 7.81 0.05
CA LYS A 10 7.16 8.16 0.74
C LYS A 10 6.44 9.37 0.12
N ILE A 11 6.68 9.63 -1.16
CA ILE A 11 5.96 10.64 -1.94
C ILE A 11 4.67 10.00 -2.46
N GLU A 12 3.54 10.70 -2.32
CA GLU A 12 2.24 10.20 -2.80
C GLU A 12 2.27 10.02 -4.32
N ILE A 13 1.87 8.84 -4.77
CA ILE A 13 1.74 8.48 -6.17
C ILE A 13 0.40 9.02 -6.67
N THR A 14 0.46 9.87 -7.69
CA THR A 14 -0.70 10.45 -8.36
C THR A 14 -0.77 9.97 -9.81
N GLY A 15 -1.85 10.30 -10.53
CA GLY A 15 -2.01 9.91 -11.94
C GLY A 15 -0.89 10.37 -12.88
N TYR A 16 -0.09 11.36 -12.46
CA TYR A 16 1.03 11.89 -13.24
C TYR A 16 2.36 11.16 -12.98
N ASN A 17 2.53 10.55 -11.81
CA ASN A 17 3.77 9.86 -11.43
C ASN A 17 3.54 8.33 -11.47
N ARG A 18 3.90 7.67 -12.58
CA ARG A 18 3.71 6.22 -12.78
C ARG A 18 4.75 5.34 -12.08
N THR A 19 5.22 5.75 -10.90
CA THR A 19 6.21 4.98 -10.13
C THR A 19 5.58 3.73 -9.52
N VAL A 20 6.36 2.65 -9.38
CA VAL A 20 5.92 1.42 -8.71
C VAL A 20 5.65 1.70 -7.23
N PRO A 21 4.44 1.43 -6.71
CA PRO A 21 4.12 1.62 -5.31
C PRO A 21 5.00 0.76 -4.39
N TYR A 22 5.60 1.41 -3.40
CA TYR A 22 6.41 0.77 -2.36
C TYR A 22 5.70 0.78 -1.00
N TYR A 23 4.87 1.80 -0.75
CA TYR A 23 3.99 1.85 0.42
C TYR A 23 2.54 2.10 0.04
N VAL A 24 1.62 1.71 0.93
CA VAL A 24 0.20 2.11 0.88
C VAL A 24 -0.26 2.61 2.24
N GLN A 25 -1.25 3.51 2.24
CA GLN A 25 -1.81 4.05 3.48
C GLN A 25 -2.53 2.96 4.29
N CYS A 26 -2.14 2.77 5.55
CA CYS A 26 -2.83 1.86 6.45
C CYS A 26 -3.91 2.60 7.25
N ASP A 27 -4.95 1.88 7.68
CA ASP A 27 -6.03 2.43 8.50
C ASP A 27 -5.61 2.90 9.89
N CYS A 28 -4.42 2.49 10.37
CA CYS A 28 -3.84 3.00 11.61
C CYS A 28 -3.08 4.33 11.43
N GLY A 29 -3.14 4.95 10.24
CA GLY A 29 -2.45 6.19 9.91
C GLY A 29 -0.98 6.03 9.51
N LYS A 30 -0.40 4.83 9.64
CA LYS A 30 0.98 4.52 9.21
C LYS A 30 1.02 3.99 7.77
N LEU A 31 2.22 3.76 7.26
CA LEU A 31 2.44 3.18 5.93
C LEU A 31 2.66 1.67 6.01
N ALA A 32 1.94 0.91 5.18
CA ALA A 32 2.17 -0.50 4.93
C ALA A 32 3.19 -0.67 3.80
N GLN A 33 4.23 -1.48 4.04
CA GLN A 33 5.35 -1.67 3.12
C GLN A 33 5.13 -2.88 2.21
N LYS A 34 5.50 -2.76 0.93
CA LYS A 34 5.48 -3.87 -0.02
C LYS A 34 6.36 -5.03 0.44
N LYS A 35 5.80 -6.25 0.43
CA LYS A 35 6.52 -7.51 0.62
C LYS A 35 6.74 -8.15 -0.75
N TYR A 36 7.94 -7.95 -1.30
CA TYR A 36 8.28 -8.33 -2.68
C TYR A 36 8.02 -9.80 -3.03
N GLN A 37 8.28 -10.71 -2.10
CA GLN A 37 8.07 -12.14 -2.33
C GLN A 37 6.59 -12.56 -2.32
N GLN A 38 5.70 -11.73 -1.77
CA GLN A 38 4.35 -12.17 -1.38
C GLN A 38 3.24 -11.31 -2.01
N SER A 39 3.58 -10.38 -2.90
CA SER A 39 2.63 -9.53 -3.66
C SER A 39 1.59 -8.81 -2.81
N TYR A 40 1.88 -8.55 -1.54
CA TYR A 40 1.04 -7.78 -0.62
C TYR A 40 1.84 -6.70 0.11
N PHE A 41 1.13 -5.77 0.74
CA PHE A 41 1.68 -4.73 1.60
C PHE A 41 1.35 -5.02 3.06
N GLU A 42 2.30 -4.85 3.96
CA GLU A 42 2.11 -5.13 5.38
C GLU A 42 2.38 -3.91 6.23
N CYS A 43 1.46 -3.59 7.13
CA CYS A 43 1.73 -2.59 8.16
C CYS A 43 2.58 -3.17 9.28
N GLY A 44 3.78 -2.65 9.48
CA GLY A 44 4.65 -3.10 10.59
C GLY A 44 4.03 -2.90 11.98
N ALA A 45 3.12 -1.93 12.14
CA ALA A 45 2.55 -1.55 13.43
C ALA A 45 1.27 -2.29 13.82
N CYS A 46 0.33 -2.48 12.88
CA CYS A 46 -0.95 -3.17 13.17
C CYS A 46 -1.10 -4.50 12.43
N LYS A 47 -0.08 -4.93 11.69
CA LYS A 47 -0.01 -6.21 10.96
C LYS A 47 -1.08 -6.43 9.88
N ARG A 48 -1.95 -5.44 9.62
CA ARG A 48 -2.87 -5.44 8.49
C ARG A 48 -2.13 -5.63 7.18
N LYS A 49 -2.73 -6.42 6.30
CA LYS A 49 -2.21 -6.74 4.98
C LYS A 49 -3.11 -6.15 3.91
N TYR A 50 -2.52 -5.70 2.81
CA TYR A 50 -3.25 -5.12 1.68
C TYR A 50 -2.78 -5.71 0.36
N VAL A 51 -3.71 -5.95 -0.56
CA VAL A 51 -3.44 -6.46 -1.91
C VAL A 51 -4.06 -5.55 -2.96
N LEU A 52 -3.47 -5.54 -4.15
CA LEU A 52 -4.03 -4.83 -5.29
C LEU A 52 -5.13 -5.70 -5.92
N GLN A 53 -6.38 -5.24 -5.86
CA GLN A 53 -7.53 -5.86 -6.52
C GLN A 53 -8.26 -4.79 -7.33
N GLN A 54 -8.47 -5.05 -8.62
CA GLN A 54 -9.19 -4.14 -9.53
C GLN A 54 -8.68 -2.68 -9.48
N GLY A 55 -7.36 -2.50 -9.38
CA GLY A 55 -6.74 -1.17 -9.31
C GLY A 55 -6.81 -0.48 -7.93
N GLN A 56 -7.33 -1.15 -6.90
CA GLN A 56 -7.44 -0.61 -5.54
C GLN A 56 -6.70 -1.46 -4.52
N TYR A 57 -6.12 -0.81 -3.50
CA TYR A 57 -5.51 -1.51 -2.37
C TYR A 57 -6.56 -1.84 -1.32
N VAL A 58 -6.95 -3.11 -1.27
CA VAL A 58 -7.96 -3.63 -0.34
C VAL A 58 -7.28 -4.37 0.80
N GLU A 59 -7.88 -4.29 1.99
CA GLU A 59 -7.42 -5.06 3.15
C GLU A 59 -7.67 -6.56 2.91
N LEU A 60 -6.65 -7.37 3.12
CA LEU A 60 -6.79 -8.82 3.11
C LEU A 60 -7.34 -9.24 4.48
N LYS A 61 -8.66 -9.41 4.55
CA LYS A 61 -9.34 -9.97 5.72
C LYS A 61 -9.22 -11.48 5.65
N ASN A 62 -8.59 -12.05 6.67
CA ASN A 62 -8.44 -13.50 6.82
C ASN A 62 -9.64 -14.08 7.54
#